data_AF-A0A519BTM9-F1
#
_entry.id   AF-A0A519BTM9-F1
#
_cell.length_a   1.000
_cell.length_b   1.000
_cell.length_c   1.000
_cell.angle_alpha   90.00
_cell.angle_beta   90.00
_cell.angle_gamma   90.00
#
_symmetry.space_group_name_H-M   'P 1'
#
loop_
_entity.id
_entity.type
_entity.pdbx_description
1 polymer ?
#
loop_
_entity_poly.entity_id
_entity_poly.type
_entity_poly.pdbx_seq_one_letter_code
_entity_poly.pdbx_strand_id
1 'polypeptide(L)'
;MKCNKILRPQGKEIIRTWLYYTILRGYYETKKPVFKDVWINQHILDNKGRKMSKSLGNIIDPKKIIEEEGAEALRIWSAIEGDLSKQDISCSKERIRGEIKTLNKMLNVSKFISQFKRPDKVKLTKLDKL
;
A
#
# COMPACT_ATOMS: atom_id res chain seq x y z
N MET A 1 -30.00 5.33 -6.50
CA MET A 1 -28.59 5.75 -6.55
C MET A 1 -27.75 4.67 -5.87
N LYS A 2 -27.08 3.81 -6.63
CA LYS A 2 -26.20 2.76 -6.07
C LYS A 2 -25.04 3.47 -5.39
N CYS A 3 -24.79 3.19 -4.11
CA CYS A 3 -23.53 3.56 -3.48
C CYS A 3 -22.46 2.78 -4.25
N ASN A 4 -21.77 3.45 -5.19
CA ASN A 4 -20.62 2.89 -5.86
C ASN A 4 -19.66 2.39 -4.77
N LYS A 5 -19.00 1.24 -5.00
CA LYS A 5 -18.08 0.63 -4.03
C LYS A 5 -16.95 1.63 -3.72
N ILE A 6 -17.11 2.42 -2.67
CA ILE A 6 -16.14 3.41 -2.19
C ILE A 6 -15.51 2.82 -0.94
N LEU A 7 -14.19 2.67 -0.98
CA LEU A 7 -13.33 2.24 0.14
C LEU A 7 -12.76 3.47 0.85
N ARG A 8 -12.92 3.56 2.17
CA ARG A 8 -12.38 4.64 2.99
C ARG A 8 -11.14 4.18 3.77
N PRO A 9 -9.91 4.52 3.38
CA PRO A 9 -8.72 4.26 4.18
C PRO A 9 -8.63 5.20 5.39
N GLN A 10 -8.27 4.69 6.57
CA GLN A 10 -8.12 5.44 7.81
C GLN A 10 -7.04 4.87 8.74
N GLY A 11 -6.37 5.79 9.45
CA GLY A 11 -5.56 5.53 10.64
C GLY A 11 -6.38 4.94 11.77
N LYS A 12 -5.91 3.85 12.40
CA LYS A 12 -6.60 3.29 13.57
C LYS A 12 -6.69 4.26 14.76
N GLU A 13 -5.81 5.26 14.84
CA GLU A 13 -5.80 6.29 15.87
C GLU A 13 -6.93 7.33 15.74
N ILE A 14 -7.51 7.49 14.55
CA ILE A 14 -8.57 8.47 14.28
C ILE A 14 -9.95 7.83 14.05
N ILE A 15 -10.14 6.58 14.48
CA ILE A 15 -11.44 5.88 14.39
C ILE A 15 -12.52 6.62 15.18
N ARG A 16 -12.25 6.94 16.46
CA ARG A 16 -13.23 7.59 17.35
C ARG A 16 -13.49 9.06 16.99
N THR A 17 -12.59 9.68 16.22
CA THR A 17 -12.71 11.07 15.80
C THR A 17 -13.14 11.13 14.35
N TRP A 18 -12.19 11.09 13.42
CA TRP A 18 -12.43 11.39 12.03
C TRP A 18 -13.39 10.42 11.35
N LEU A 19 -13.19 9.11 11.54
CA LEU A 19 -14.06 8.11 10.94
C LEU A 19 -15.49 8.22 11.52
N TYR A 20 -15.61 8.25 12.84
CA TYR A 20 -16.91 8.38 13.52
C TYR A 20 -17.68 9.64 13.09
N TYR A 21 -17.05 10.81 13.16
CA TYR A 21 -17.72 12.07 12.81
C TYR A 21 -18.10 12.14 11.32
N THR A 22 -17.29 11.56 10.43
CA THR A 22 -17.63 11.49 9.00
C THR A 22 -18.88 10.63 8.78
N ILE A 23 -18.97 9.46 9.44
CA ILE A 23 -20.14 8.58 9.35
C ILE A 23 -21.37 9.28 9.93
N LEU A 24 -21.25 9.84 11.13
CA LEU A 24 -22.35 10.50 11.83
C LEU A 24 -22.92 11.66 11.02
N ARG A 25 -22.05 12.56 10.55
CA ARG A 25 -22.49 13.73 9.78
C ARG A 25 -23.10 13.32 8.45
N GLY A 26 -22.44 12.43 7.71
CA GLY A 26 -22.95 12.03 6.40
C GLY A 26 -24.27 11.26 6.50
N TYR A 27 -24.46 10.45 7.54
CA TYR A 27 -25.76 9.81 7.81
C TYR A 27 -26.82 10.83 8.19
N TYR A 28 -26.49 11.84 9.01
CA TYR A 28 -27.45 12.87 9.42
C TYR A 28 -28.03 13.62 8.21
N GLU A 29 -27.16 13.98 7.24
CA GLU A 29 -27.53 14.75 6.04
C GLU A 29 -28.23 13.89 4.97
N THR A 30 -27.74 12.67 4.74
CA THR A 30 -28.16 11.87 3.57
C THR A 30 -29.10 10.71 3.91
N LYS A 31 -29.24 10.41 5.20
CA LYS A 31 -29.91 9.20 5.73
C LYS A 31 -29.40 7.89 5.11
N LYS A 32 -28.16 7.90 4.63
CA LYS A 32 -27.51 6.79 3.93
C LYS A 32 -26.06 6.63 4.39
N PRO A 33 -25.49 5.42 4.30
CA PRO A 33 -24.07 5.21 4.54
C PRO A 33 -23.23 5.98 3.51
N VAL A 34 -22.20 6.68 3.99
CA VAL A 34 -21.31 7.52 3.16
C VAL A 34 -20.37 6.68 2.29
N PHE A 35 -19.92 5.56 2.84
CA PHE A 35 -19.08 4.55 2.19
C PHE A 35 -19.55 3.17 2.65
N LYS A 36 -19.27 2.15 1.84
CA LYS A 36 -19.64 0.77 2.12
C LYS A 36 -18.54 0.05 2.92
N ASP A 37 -17.29 0.31 2.55
CA ASP A 37 -16.13 -0.42 3.06
C ASP A 37 -15.12 0.56 3.68
N VAL A 38 -14.48 0.16 4.78
CA VAL A 38 -13.46 0.94 5.48
C VAL A 38 -12.20 0.11 5.62
N TRP A 39 -11.06 0.69 5.25
CA TRP A 39 -9.74 0.09 5.43
C TRP A 39 -9.04 0.74 6.61
N ILE A 40 -8.88 -0.01 7.71
CA ILE A 40 -8.18 0.47 8.91
C ILE A 40 -6.73 0.00 8.83
N ASN A 41 -5.79 0.92 8.61
CA ASN A 41 -4.38 0.57 8.51
C ASN A 41 -3.70 0.45 9.89
N GLN A 42 -2.61 -0.30 9.90
CA GLN A 42 -1.72 -0.47 11.05
C GLN A 42 -0.96 0.82 11.38
N HIS A 43 -0.41 0.91 12.59
CA HIS A 43 0.67 1.86 12.84
C HIS A 43 1.98 1.35 12.26
N ILE A 44 2.79 2.30 11.81
CA ILE A 44 4.19 2.04 11.53
C ILE A 44 5.00 2.34 12.80
N LEU A 45 5.79 1.37 13.22
CA LEU A 45 6.61 1.39 14.42
C LEU A 45 8.07 1.67 14.06
N ASP A 46 8.80 2.24 15.01
CA ASP A 46 10.26 2.31 14.95
C ASP A 46 10.90 0.92 15.18
N ASN A 47 12.23 0.88 15.11
CA ASN A 47 13.01 -0.34 15.35
C ASN A 47 12.94 -0.88 16.78
N LYS A 48 12.39 -0.11 17.72
CA LYS A 48 12.14 -0.50 19.12
C LYS A 48 10.67 -0.88 19.37
N GLY A 49 9.86 -0.97 18.31
CA GLY A 49 8.43 -1.31 18.41
C GLY A 49 7.56 -0.17 18.93
N ARG A 50 8.07 1.07 19.01
CA ARG A 50 7.28 2.22 19.46
C ARG A 50 6.62 2.88 18.26
N LYS A 51 5.38 3.34 18.43
CA LYS A 51 4.68 4.13 17.41
C LYS A 51 5.55 5.32 17.00
N MET A 52 5.71 5.54 15.69
CA MET A 52 6.43 6.71 15.19
C MET A 52 5.63 7.99 15.46
N SER A 53 6.28 9.02 16.01
CA SER A 53 5.68 10.35 16.20
C SER A 53 6.73 11.46 16.16
N LYS A 54 6.32 12.65 15.73
CA LYS A 54 7.22 13.83 15.63
C LYS A 54 7.73 14.22 17.01
N SER A 55 6.85 14.21 18.02
CA SER A 55 7.18 14.57 19.40
C SER A 55 8.19 13.63 20.05
N LEU A 56 8.18 12.34 19.67
CA LEU A 56 9.14 11.36 20.18
C LEU A 56 10.47 11.35 19.39
N GLY A 57 10.54 12.07 18.27
CA GLY A 57 11.74 12.15 17.43
C GLY A 57 12.13 10.83 16.77
N ASN A 58 11.25 9.83 16.75
CA ASN A 58 11.52 8.48 16.23
C ASN A 58 10.95 8.24 14.83
N ILE A 59 10.70 9.31 14.06
CA ILE A 59 10.22 9.21 12.69
C ILE A 59 11.35 8.86 11.75
N ILE A 60 11.07 7.96 10.83
CA ILE A 60 11.89 7.76 9.64
C ILE A 60 11.31 8.63 8.52
N ASP A 61 12.13 9.54 8.00
CA ASP A 61 11.73 10.44 6.92
C ASP A 61 11.52 9.65 5.62
N PRO A 62 10.29 9.61 5.06
CA PRO A 62 10.03 8.91 3.82
C PRO A 62 10.81 9.49 2.64
N LYS A 63 11.15 10.79 2.64
CA LYS A 63 11.92 11.40 1.54
C LYS A 63 13.32 10.79 1.45
N LYS A 64 13.99 10.62 2.58
CA LYS A 64 15.31 9.97 2.63
C LYS A 64 15.26 8.55 2.09
N ILE A 65 14.22 7.78 2.44
CA ILE A 65 14.04 6.43 1.89
C ILE A 65 13.85 6.50 0.36
N ILE A 66 13.05 7.43 -0.13
CA ILE A 66 12.80 7.57 -1.57
C ILE A 66 14.08 7.96 -2.32
N GLU A 67 14.89 8.83 -1.76
CA GLU A 67 16.19 9.24 -2.31
C GLU A 67 17.20 8.08 -2.31
N GLU A 68 17.24 7.27 -1.24
CA GLU A 68 18.16 6.14 -1.08
C GLU A 68 17.75 4.90 -1.90
N GLU A 69 16.47 4.53 -1.87
CA GLU A 69 15.96 3.22 -2.30
C GLU A 69 14.90 3.30 -3.42
N GLY A 70 14.43 4.50 -3.76
CA GLY A 70 13.37 4.72 -4.75
C GLY A 70 11.96 4.60 -4.17
N ALA A 71 11.01 5.34 -4.77
CA ALA A 71 9.61 5.35 -4.31
C ALA A 71 8.93 3.98 -4.44
N GLU A 72 9.29 3.20 -5.46
CA GLU A 72 8.59 1.94 -5.76
C GLU A 72 8.98 0.81 -4.81
N ALA A 73 10.21 0.82 -4.30
CA ALA A 73 10.61 -0.09 -3.25
C ALA A 73 9.78 0.14 -1.98
N LEU A 74 9.59 1.40 -1.59
CA LEU A 74 8.76 1.77 -0.44
C LEU A 74 7.28 1.40 -0.63
N ARG A 75 6.72 1.60 -1.84
CA ARG A 75 5.32 1.24 -2.15
C ARG A 75 5.09 -0.27 -2.14
N ILE A 76 5.99 -1.05 -2.73
CA ILE A 76 5.87 -2.52 -2.73
C ILE A 76 5.98 -3.05 -1.30
N TRP A 77 6.95 -2.57 -0.53
CA TRP A 77 7.06 -2.93 0.88
C TRP A 77 5.77 -2.62 1.65
N SER A 78 5.18 -1.43 1.43
CA SER A 78 3.92 -1.05 2.08
C SER A 78 2.76 -1.96 1.69
N ALA A 79 2.70 -2.41 0.43
CA ALA A 79 1.66 -3.30 -0.07
C ALA A 79 1.79 -4.72 0.47
N ILE A 80 3.02 -5.21 0.63
CA ILE A 80 3.30 -6.55 1.18
C ILE A 80 3.07 -6.57 2.70
N GLU A 81 3.52 -5.53 3.40
CA GLU A 81 3.42 -5.47 4.85
C GLU A 81 2.05 -5.02 5.36
N GLY A 82 1.31 -4.26 4.56
CA GLY A 82 -0.02 -3.73 4.87
C GLY A 82 -1.14 -4.78 4.95
N ASP A 83 -0.85 -5.97 5.49
CA ASP A 83 -1.80 -7.04 5.74
C ASP A 83 -2.66 -6.71 6.96
N LEU A 84 -3.97 -6.56 6.74
CA LEU A 84 -4.95 -6.24 7.77
C LEU A 84 -5.10 -7.29 8.86
N SER A 85 -4.70 -8.54 8.61
CA SER A 85 -4.71 -9.61 9.60
C SER A 85 -3.56 -9.48 10.62
N LYS A 86 -2.55 -8.67 10.32
CA LYS A 86 -1.36 -8.49 11.15
C LYS A 86 -1.47 -7.29 12.08
N GLN A 87 -0.63 -7.31 13.12
CA GLN A 87 -0.46 -6.20 14.04
C GLN A 87 0.35 -5.06 13.42
N ASP A 88 0.68 -4.06 14.23
CA ASP A 88 1.50 -2.93 13.83
C ASP A 88 2.84 -3.35 13.22
N ILE A 89 3.28 -2.60 12.21
CA ILE A 89 4.37 -2.98 11.33
C ILE A 89 5.60 -2.17 11.71
N SER A 90 6.73 -2.81 12.01
CA SER A 90 8.00 -2.08 12.17
C SER A 90 8.58 -1.70 10.81
N CYS A 91 8.96 -0.43 10.66
CA CYS A 91 9.60 0.05 9.44
C CYS A 91 11.02 -0.50 9.33
N SER A 92 11.22 -1.45 8.41
CA SER A 92 12.53 -2.04 8.14
C SER A 92 13.11 -1.52 6.84
N LYS A 93 14.14 -0.67 6.93
CA LYS A 93 14.91 -0.20 5.77
C LYS A 93 15.50 -1.35 4.96
N GLU A 94 15.93 -2.42 5.63
CA GLU A 94 16.49 -3.60 4.97
C GLU A 94 15.46 -4.30 4.10
N ARG A 95 14.21 -4.43 4.58
CA ARG A 95 13.14 -5.04 3.79
C ARG A 95 12.75 -4.16 2.61
N ILE A 96 12.68 -2.84 2.81
CA ILE A 96 12.45 -1.87 1.72
C ILE A 96 13.54 -2.00 0.65
N ARG A 97 14.81 -2.01 1.04
CA ARG A 97 15.95 -2.24 0.12
C ARG A 97 15.85 -3.60 -0.57
N GLY A 98 15.35 -4.61 0.13
CA GLY A 98 15.07 -5.93 -0.44
C GLY A 98 14.16 -5.87 -1.66
N GLU A 99 13.17 -4.98 -1.67
CA GLU A 99 12.21 -4.85 -2.78
C GLU A 99 12.83 -4.31 -4.08
N ILE A 100 13.99 -3.66 -4.01
CA ILE A 100 14.76 -3.27 -5.20
C ILE A 100 15.15 -4.52 -6.00
N LYS A 101 15.44 -5.64 -5.34
CA LYS A 101 15.75 -6.90 -6.03
C LYS A 101 14.54 -7.41 -6.81
N THR A 102 13.34 -7.32 -6.22
CA THR A 102 12.08 -7.67 -6.87
C THR A 102 11.84 -6.79 -8.10
N LEU A 103 12.00 -5.47 -7.96
CA LEU A 103 11.87 -4.50 -9.05
C LEU A 103 12.87 -4.75 -10.17
N ASN A 104 14.14 -4.98 -9.84
CA ASN A 104 15.17 -5.29 -10.82
C ASN A 104 14.85 -6.57 -11.58
N LYS A 105 14.30 -7.58 -10.90
CA LYS A 105 13.87 -8.83 -11.55
C LYS A 105 12.75 -8.57 -12.55
N MET A 106 11.73 -7.78 -12.18
CA MET A 106 10.66 -7.39 -13.12
C MET A 106 11.18 -6.57 -14.29
N LEU A 107 12.09 -5.62 -14.05
CA LEU A 107 12.70 -4.81 -15.09
C LEU A 107 13.56 -5.65 -16.05
N ASN A 108 14.34 -6.60 -15.52
CA ASN A 108 15.16 -7.49 -16.34
C ASN A 108 14.29 -8.39 -17.22
N VAL A 109 13.19 -8.94 -16.68
CA VAL A 109 12.21 -9.70 -17.47
C VAL A 109 11.57 -8.83 -18.55
N SER A 110 11.16 -7.60 -18.21
CA SER A 110 10.60 -6.65 -19.17
C SER A 110 11.59 -6.30 -20.29
N LYS A 111 12.85 -6.02 -19.95
CA LYS A 111 13.93 -5.77 -20.91
C LYS A 111 14.18 -6.98 -21.79
N PHE A 112 14.25 -8.18 -21.21
CA PHE A 112 14.44 -9.42 -21.95
C PHE A 112 13.32 -9.63 -22.97
N ILE A 113 12.05 -9.53 -22.56
CA ILE A 113 10.90 -9.67 -23.47
C ILE A 113 10.92 -8.60 -24.57
N SER A 114 11.34 -7.37 -24.23
CA SER A 114 11.39 -6.25 -25.19
C SER A 114 12.48 -6.39 -26.25
N GLN A 115 13.45 -7.30 -26.09
CA GLN A 115 14.46 -7.58 -27.11
C GLN A 115 13.92 -8.38 -28.30
N PHE A 116 12.77 -9.02 -28.15
CA PHE A 116 12.16 -9.82 -29.20
C PHE A 116 11.19 -8.98 -30.03
N LYS A 117 11.16 -9.20 -31.35
CA LYS A 117 10.14 -8.59 -32.21
C LYS A 117 8.76 -9.06 -31.76
N ARG A 118 7.84 -8.11 -31.55
CA ARG A 118 6.45 -8.42 -31.23
C ARG A 118 5.82 -9.11 -32.44
N PRO A 119 5.29 -10.34 -32.30
CA PRO A 119 4.63 -11.03 -33.40
C PRO A 119 3.30 -10.35 -33.78
N ASP A 120 3.03 -10.21 -35.08
CA ASP A 120 1.78 -9.61 -35.58
C ASP A 120 0.55 -10.50 -35.34
N LYS A 121 0.75 -11.82 -35.31
CA LYS A 121 -0.28 -12.83 -35.00
C LYS A 121 0.30 -13.87 -34.07
N VAL A 122 -0.34 -14.07 -32.91
CA VAL A 122 0.05 -15.07 -31.92
C VAL A 122 -0.89 -16.26 -32.02
N LYS A 123 -0.36 -17.46 -32.28
CA LYS A 123 -1.11 -18.70 -32.16
C LYS A 123 -0.84 -19.30 -30.79
N LEU A 124 -1.79 -19.14 -29.87
CA LEU A 124 -1.68 -19.68 -28.51
C LEU A 124 -1.56 -21.21 -28.56
N THR A 125 -0.54 -21.73 -27.90
CA THR A 125 -0.35 -23.17 -27.67
C THR A 125 -1.29 -23.64 -26.56
N LYS A 126 -1.33 -24.96 -26.30
CA LYS A 126 -2.09 -25.50 -25.17
C LYS A 126 -1.58 -24.98 -23.82
N LEU A 127 -0.29 -24.65 -23.73
CA LEU A 127 0.35 -24.13 -22.51
C LEU A 127 -0.05 -22.68 -22.21
N ASP A 128 -0.23 -21.84 -23.24
CA ASP A 128 -0.61 -20.42 -23.07
C ASP A 128 -2.07 -20.22 -22.62
N LYS A 129 -2.86 -21.30 -22.59
CA LYS A 129 -4.29 -21.30 -22.24
C LYS A 129 -4.58 -21.82 -20.84
N LEU A 130 -3.55 -22.30 -20.13
CA LEU A 130 -3.63 -22.67 -18.71
C LEU A 130 -3.71 -21.41 -17.85
#